data_AF-A0A7V2WNB0-F1
#
_entry.id   AF-A0A7V2WNB0-F1
#
_cell.length_a   1.000
_cell.length_b   1.000
_cell.length_c   1.000
_cell.angle_alpha   90.00
_cell.angle_beta   90.00
_cell.angle_gamma   90.00
#
_symmetry.space_group_name_H-M   'P 1'
#
loop_
_entity.id
_entity.type
_entity.pdbx_description
1 polymer ?
#
loop_
_entity_poly.entity_id
_entity_poly.type
_entity_poly.pdbx_seq_one_letter_code
_entity_poly.pdbx_strand_id
1 'polypeptide(L)' 'PVDLSSVAVSNNGIELQDREFFSAIRENREPNGSVAQCLPAMQTLDALEKCLK' A
#
# COMPACT_ATOMS: atom_id res chain seq x y z
N PRO A 1 13.80 3.44 18.50
CA PRO A 1 12.54 4.11 18.09
C PRO A 1 12.69 4.66 16.68
N VAL A 2 11.78 4.34 15.76
CA VAL A 2 11.79 4.87 14.40
C VAL A 2 11.16 6.26 14.43
N ASP A 3 11.82 7.26 13.85
CA ASP A 3 11.31 8.62 13.75
C ASP A 3 10.25 8.71 12.64
N LEU A 4 9.03 9.10 13.03
CA LEU A 4 7.87 9.26 12.16
C LEU A 4 7.43 10.73 12.05
N SER A 5 8.23 11.68 12.54
CA SER A 5 7.89 13.11 12.55
C SER A 5 7.61 13.71 11.17
N SER A 6 8.15 13.10 10.11
CA SER A 6 7.90 13.45 8.70
C SER A 6 6.78 12.64 8.03
N VAL A 7 6.25 11.63 8.71
CA VAL A 7 5.12 10.83 8.24
C VAL A 7 3.83 11.53 8.66
N ALA A 8 2.76 11.35 7.88
CA ALA A 8 1.49 12.04 8.05
C ALA A 8 0.99 12.13 9.50
N VAL A 9 0.10 13.10 9.77
CA VAL A 9 -0.41 13.49 11.12
C VAL A 9 -0.97 12.33 11.97
N SER A 10 -1.15 11.16 11.38
CA SER A 10 -1.62 9.94 12.03
C SER A 10 -0.52 8.88 12.07
N ASN A 11 -0.31 8.30 13.26
CA ASN A 11 0.54 7.13 13.45
C ASN A 11 -0.23 5.81 13.19
N ASN A 12 -1.46 5.87 12.70
CA ASN A 12 -2.28 4.70 12.35
C ASN A 12 -2.31 4.50 10.84
N GLY A 13 -1.58 3.48 10.37
CA GLY A 13 -1.48 3.17 8.94
C GLY A 13 -2.83 2.88 8.26
N ILE A 14 -3.83 2.37 8.99
CA ILE A 14 -5.16 2.06 8.43
C ILE A 14 -5.91 3.36 8.12
N GLU A 15 -5.92 4.33 9.04
CA GLU A 15 -6.59 5.61 8.82
C GLU A 15 -5.92 6.40 7.69
N LEU A 16 -4.59 6.32 7.57
CA LEU A 16 -3.86 6.93 6.45
C LEU A 16 -4.21 6.28 5.11
N GLN A 17 -4.34 4.95 5.06
CA GLN A 17 -4.75 4.22 3.86
C GLN A 17 -6.15 4.64 3.41
N ASP A 18 -7.11 4.72 4.32
CA ASP A 18 -8.48 5.14 4.00
C ASP A 18 -8.51 6.57 3.44
N ARG A 19 -7.77 7.50 4.06
CA ARG A 19 -7.69 8.90 3.61
C ARG A 19 -7.09 9.03 2.23
N GLU A 20 -6.00 8.31 1.97
CA GLU A 20 -5.33 8.27 0.66
C GLU A 20 -6.28 7.74 -0.41
N PHE A 21 -6.95 6.60 -0.13
CA PHE A 21 -7.88 5.96 -1.06
C PHE A 21 -9.04 6.87 -1.45
N PHE A 22 -9.68 7.53 -0.47
CA PHE A 22 -10.76 8.47 -0.76
C PHE A 22 -10.27 9.75 -1.45
N SER A 23 -9.06 10.24 -1.16
CA SER A 23 -8.45 11.34 -1.92
C SER A 23 -8.24 10.95 -3.38
N ALA A 24 -7.73 9.74 -3.63
CA ALA A 24 -7.49 9.23 -4.98
C ALA A 24 -8.76 9.19 -5.85
N ILE A 25 -9.88 8.75 -5.25
CA ILE A 25 -11.19 8.74 -5.92
C ILE A 25 -11.62 10.17 -6.30
N ARG A 26 -11.53 11.12 -5.35
CA ARG A 26 -11.95 12.51 -5.60
C ARG A 26 -11.10 13.21 -6.65
N GLU A 27 -9.82 12.88 -6.69
CA GLU A 27 -8.83 13.46 -7.62
C GLU A 27 -8.77 12.70 -8.96
N ASN A 28 -9.56 11.63 -9.11
CA ASN A 28 -9.54 10.74 -10.29
C ASN A 28 -8.13 10.28 -10.66
N ARG A 29 -7.34 9.90 -9.65
CA ARG A 29 -6.01 9.32 -9.78
C ARG A 29 -6.01 7.88 -9.29
N GLU A 30 -5.00 7.10 -9.69
CA GLU A 30 -4.81 5.76 -9.15
C GLU A 30 -4.50 5.83 -7.64
N PRO A 31 -5.16 5.01 -6.79
CA PRO A 31 -4.86 4.94 -5.38
C PRO A 31 -3.53 4.21 -5.14
N ASN A 32 -2.85 4.55 -4.05
CA ASN A 32 -1.71 3.76 -3.61
C ASN A 32 -2.18 2.35 -3.19
N GLY A 33 -1.43 1.33 -3.59
CA GLY A 33 -1.81 -0.06 -3.30
C GLY A 33 -2.97 -0.57 -4.18
N SER A 34 -3.12 -0.02 -5.39
CA SER A 34 -4.04 -0.57 -6.40
C SER A 34 -3.72 -2.04 -6.71
N VAL A 35 -4.69 -2.78 -7.25
CA VAL A 35 -4.47 -4.17 -7.69
C VAL A 35 -3.34 -4.25 -8.72
N ALA A 36 -3.25 -3.29 -9.64
CA ALA A 36 -2.19 -3.24 -10.63
C ALA A 36 -0.81 -3.06 -10.00
N GLN A 37 -0.71 -2.19 -8.98
CA GLN A 37 0.53 -1.97 -8.23
C GLN A 37 0.92 -3.18 -7.36
N CYS A 38 -0.05 -3.91 -6.81
CA CYS A 38 0.19 -5.05 -5.94
C CYS A 38 0.46 -6.37 -6.69
N LEU A 39 0.05 -6.48 -7.96
CA LEU A 39 0.16 -7.72 -8.73
C LEU A 39 1.61 -8.25 -8.84
N PRO A 40 2.65 -7.43 -9.12
CA PRO A 40 4.04 -7.92 -9.17
C PRO A 40 4.53 -8.51 -7.84
N ALA A 41 4.09 -7.94 -6.70
CA ALA A 41 4.41 -8.48 -5.39
C ALA A 41 3.76 -9.85 -5.20
N MET A 42 2.48 -10.01 -5.58
CA MET A 42 1.78 -11.29 -5.50
C MET A 42 2.41 -12.36 -6.41
N GLN A 43 2.85 -11.99 -7.60
CA GLN A 43 3.59 -12.88 -8.51
C GLN A 43 4.91 -13.34 -7.92
N THR A 44 5.62 -12.44 -7.22
CA THR A 44 6.87 -12.78 -6.52
C THR A 44 6.60 -13.77 -5.38
N LEU A 45 5.55 -13.57 -4.60
CA LEU A 45 5.15 -14.49 -3.53
C LEU A 45 4.78 -15.88 -4.08
N ASP A 46 4.04 -15.94 -5.19
CA ASP A 46 3.72 -17.20 -5.89
C ASP A 46 4.98 -17.92 -6.37
N ALA A 47 5.95 -17.20 -6.94
CA ALA A 47 7.23 -17.78 -7.36
C ALA A 47 8.02 -18.34 -6.17
N LEU A 48 8.07 -17.61 -5.05
CA LEU A 48 8.72 -18.08 -3.82
C LEU A 48 8.04 -19.34 -3.26
N GLU A 49 6.69 -19.36 -3.24
CA GLU A 49 5.93 -20.52 -2.79
C GLU A 49 6.26 -21.77 -3.63
N LYS A 50 6.39 -21.62 -4.96
CA LYS A 50 6.74 -22.73 -5.86
C LYS A 50 8.17 -23.24 -5.67
N CYS A 51 9.10 -22.38 -5.26
CA CYS A 51 10.50 -22.76 -5.01
C CYS A 51 10.74 -23.39 -3.63
N LEU A 52 9.83 -23.19 -2.68
CA LEU A 52 9.95 -23.68 -1.30
C LEU A 52 9.11 -24.95 -1.04
N LYS A 53 8.36 -25.42 -2.04
CA LYS A 53 7.68 -26.72 -2.05
C LYS A 53 8.61 -27.80 -2.60
#